data_AF-A0A7J6ESN2-F1
#
_entry.id   AF-A0A7J6ESN2-F1
#
_cell.length_a   1.000
_cell.length_b   1.000
_cell.length_c   1.000
_cell.angle_alpha   90.00
_cell.angle_beta   90.00
_cell.angle_gamma   90.00
#
_symmetry.space_group_name_H-M   'P 1'
#
loop_
_entity.id
_entity.type
_entity.pdbx_description
1 polymer ?
#
loop_
_entity_poly.entity_id
_entity_poly.type
_entity_poly.pdbx_seq_one_letter_code
_entity_poly.pdbx_strand_id
1 'polypeptide(L)'
;MDNPILALTLVVLLFSKSVPVFGTIDILPISYNDVNRLEFSLNLEFLAAEFFLYGSLGYGLDRVDPQLAKGGPPPIGATRANLDNLTADIITQFGYQQVGNIRAIANTVRGFPRPLLNISSAVFARAIDIAFGRDLRPPFNPYRNSINFLIASYAMPSTALASYVEANPNLSRSTFKALVAGLLGVKAGQDGVIRALLYQRRDTRVEPYNITVGEFTNRISELRNTLGRGGVKEEGLINVTTSLGVGGIRVSTGNVLSANIDSLSYGRTPAEILRIVYGTGNERRPGAFFPNGANGLVLLFSKSVPVFGTIDILPISYNDVNRLEFSLNLEFLAAEFFLYGSLGYGLDRVDPQLAKGGPPPIGATRANLDNLTADIITQFGYQQLVAGLLGVKAGQDGVIRALLYQRRDTRVEPYNITVGEFTNRISELRNTLGRGGVKEEGLINVTTSLGVGGIRVSTGNVLSANIDSLSYGRTPAEILRIVYGTGNERRPGAFFPNGANGRIATILSA
;
A
#
# COMPACT_ATOMS: atom_id res chain seq x y z
N MET A 1 -12.14 -29.26 -68.79
CA MET A 1 -10.82 -29.53 -68.21
C MET A 1 -10.00 -28.27 -68.35
N ASP A 2 -9.22 -28.01 -67.30
CA ASP A 2 -8.22 -26.98 -67.12
C ASP A 2 -8.73 -25.57 -66.76
N ASN A 3 -8.45 -25.27 -65.49
CA ASN A 3 -9.29 -24.54 -64.54
C ASN A 3 -8.51 -23.28 -64.10
N PRO A 4 -9.10 -22.07 -64.11
CA PRO A 4 -8.40 -20.82 -63.82
C PRO A 4 -8.21 -20.58 -62.31
N ILE A 5 -7.81 -21.62 -61.57
CA ILE A 5 -7.73 -21.61 -60.09
C ILE A 5 -6.30 -21.37 -59.57
N LEU A 6 -5.26 -21.45 -60.42
CA LEU A 6 -3.87 -21.34 -59.95
C LEU A 6 -3.31 -19.91 -59.82
N ALA A 7 -4.02 -18.87 -60.28
CA ALA A 7 -3.57 -17.48 -60.12
C ALA A 7 -4.10 -16.80 -58.84
N LEU A 8 -5.06 -17.41 -58.13
CA LEU A 8 -5.63 -16.85 -56.90
C LEU A 8 -4.95 -17.36 -55.61
N THR A 9 -4.02 -18.30 -55.72
CA THR A 9 -3.35 -18.91 -54.56
C THR A 9 -2.07 -18.18 -54.13
N LEU A 10 -1.59 -17.19 -54.89
CA LEU A 10 -0.34 -16.47 -54.57
C LEU A 10 -0.53 -15.03 -54.06
N VAL A 11 -1.75 -14.49 -54.03
CA VAL A 11 -2.03 -13.12 -53.53
C VAL A 11 -2.65 -13.11 -52.12
N VAL A 12 -3.08 -14.27 -51.59
CA VAL A 12 -3.61 -14.37 -50.21
C VAL A 12 -2.51 -14.48 -49.14
N LEU A 13 -1.24 -14.68 -49.53
CA LEU A 13 -0.11 -14.80 -48.60
C LEU A 13 0.54 -13.46 -48.17
N LEU A 14 0.00 -12.30 -48.57
CA LEU A 14 0.54 -10.98 -48.18
C LEU A 14 -0.41 -10.10 -47.34
N PHE A 15 -1.54 -10.64 -46.86
CA PHE A 15 -2.42 -9.93 -45.91
C PHE A 15 -2.83 -10.80 -44.72
N SER A 16 -1.92 -11.63 -44.18
CA SER A 16 -2.06 -12.11 -42.80
C SER A 16 -1.75 -10.96 -41.86
N LYS A 17 -2.74 -10.07 -41.65
CA LYS A 17 -2.78 -9.21 -40.47
C LYS A 17 -2.56 -10.13 -39.26
N SER A 18 -1.56 -9.81 -38.45
CA SER A 18 -1.27 -10.43 -37.18
C SER A 18 -2.54 -10.40 -36.33
N VAL A 19 -3.30 -11.49 -36.35
CA VAL A 19 -4.30 -11.77 -35.34
C VAL A 19 -3.48 -11.88 -34.04
N PRO A 20 -3.76 -11.08 -33.00
CA PRO A 20 -3.12 -11.31 -31.73
C PRO A 20 -3.49 -12.73 -31.32
N VAL A 21 -2.49 -13.59 -31.21
CA VAL A 21 -2.61 -14.83 -30.46
C VAL A 21 -2.93 -14.39 -29.05
N PHE A 22 -4.23 -14.29 -28.75
CA PHE A 22 -4.70 -14.30 -27.38
C PHE A 22 -4.16 -15.59 -26.80
N GLY A 23 -3.13 -15.44 -25.96
CA GLY A 23 -2.63 -16.53 -25.14
C GLY A 23 -3.84 -17.24 -24.55
N THR A 24 -3.82 -18.57 -24.66
CA THR A 24 -4.73 -19.50 -24.00
C THR A 24 -5.31 -18.86 -22.75
N ILE A 25 -6.63 -18.62 -22.75
CA ILE A 25 -7.37 -18.31 -21.53
C ILE A 25 -6.98 -19.42 -20.56
N ASP A 26 -6.39 -19.08 -19.42
CA ASP A 26 -6.14 -20.02 -18.32
C ASP A 26 -7.52 -20.57 -17.87
N ILE A 27 -7.96 -21.65 -18.51
CA ILE A 27 -9.14 -22.43 -18.16
C ILE A 27 -8.83 -23.38 -16.99
N LEU A 28 -7.86 -23.02 -16.15
CA LEU A 28 -7.72 -23.66 -14.84
C LEU A 28 -9.03 -23.40 -14.07
N PRO A 29 -9.70 -24.44 -13.53
CA PRO A 29 -10.85 -24.24 -12.66
C PRO A 29 -10.45 -23.25 -11.57
N ILE A 30 -11.34 -22.30 -11.26
CA ILE A 30 -11.10 -21.33 -10.18
C ILE A 30 -10.76 -22.11 -8.93
N SER A 31 -9.51 -21.97 -8.45
CA SER A 31 -9.08 -22.63 -7.24
C SER A 31 -9.94 -22.12 -6.09
N TYR A 32 -10.61 -23.05 -5.41
CA TYR A 32 -11.42 -22.71 -4.25
C TYR A 32 -10.57 -22.00 -3.17
N ASN A 33 -9.28 -22.34 -3.06
CA ASN A 33 -8.35 -21.66 -2.17
C ASN A 33 -8.13 -20.18 -2.54
N ASP A 34 -8.06 -19.85 -3.83
CA ASP A 34 -7.87 -18.47 -4.26
C ASP A 34 -9.10 -17.61 -3.92
N VAL A 35 -10.29 -18.15 -4.16
CA VAL A 35 -11.56 -17.49 -3.79
C VAL A 35 -11.63 -17.26 -2.29
N ASN A 36 -11.31 -18.28 -1.49
CA ASN A 36 -11.34 -18.18 -0.04
C ASN A 36 -10.38 -17.12 0.51
N ARG A 37 -9.22 -16.91 -0.14
CA ARG A 37 -8.27 -15.84 0.26
C ARG A 37 -8.84 -14.45 0.00
N LEU A 38 -9.44 -14.22 -1.17
CA LEU A 38 -10.07 -12.94 -1.50
C LEU A 38 -11.31 -12.66 -0.64
N GLU A 39 -12.15 -13.68 -0.44
CA GLU A 39 -13.32 -13.58 0.44
C GLU A 39 -12.93 -13.34 1.90
N PHE A 40 -11.83 -13.94 2.37
CA PHE A 40 -11.30 -13.62 3.70
C PHE A 40 -10.96 -12.12 3.83
N SER A 41 -10.21 -11.57 2.87
CA SER A 41 -9.84 -10.15 2.86
C SER A 41 -11.07 -9.22 2.77
N LEU A 42 -12.15 -9.65 2.11
CA LEU A 42 -13.40 -8.88 2.01
C LEU A 42 -14.00 -8.53 3.39
N ASN A 43 -13.82 -9.37 4.42
CA ASN A 43 -14.21 -9.04 5.79
C ASN A 43 -13.51 -7.78 6.30
N LEU A 44 -12.20 -7.67 6.04
CA LEU A 44 -11.36 -6.55 6.47
C LEU A 44 -11.68 -5.28 5.68
N GLU A 45 -12.04 -5.42 4.41
CA GLU A 45 -12.52 -4.32 3.58
C GLU A 45 -13.82 -3.72 4.13
N PHE A 46 -14.80 -4.57 4.49
CA PHE A 46 -16.03 -4.10 5.14
C PHE A 46 -15.74 -3.37 6.46
N LEU A 47 -14.88 -3.93 7.31
CA LEU A 47 -14.50 -3.30 8.58
C LEU A 47 -13.90 -1.90 8.36
N ALA A 48 -12.95 -1.78 7.43
CA ALA A 48 -12.32 -0.51 7.11
C ALA A 48 -13.30 0.49 6.48
N ALA A 49 -14.13 0.04 5.53
CA ALA A 49 -15.11 0.89 4.85
C ALA A 49 -16.07 1.51 5.85
N GLU A 50 -16.70 0.69 6.69
CA GLU A 50 -17.66 1.17 7.69
C GLU A 50 -17.01 2.16 8.65
N PHE A 51 -15.81 1.85 9.18
CA PHE A 51 -15.17 2.74 10.14
C PHE A 51 -14.79 4.10 9.54
N PHE A 52 -14.19 4.12 8.34
CA PHE A 52 -13.78 5.38 7.71
C PHE A 52 -14.99 6.20 7.22
N LEU A 53 -16.01 5.56 6.64
CA LEU A 53 -17.22 6.25 6.20
C LEU A 53 -18.00 6.83 7.39
N TYR A 54 -18.25 6.05 8.44
CA TYR A 54 -18.91 6.57 9.63
C TYR A 54 -18.07 7.65 10.31
N GLY A 55 -16.77 7.42 10.50
CA GLY A 55 -15.88 8.38 11.16
C GLY A 55 -15.90 9.76 10.50
N SER A 56 -15.91 9.82 9.17
CA SER A 56 -15.90 11.09 8.43
C SER A 56 -17.30 11.66 8.14
N LEU A 57 -18.21 10.83 7.65
CA LEU A 57 -19.52 11.25 7.11
C LEU A 57 -20.68 11.04 8.10
N GLY A 58 -20.53 10.13 9.06
CA GLY A 58 -21.59 9.73 9.99
C GLY A 58 -22.56 8.67 9.45
N TYR A 59 -22.27 8.08 8.29
CA TYR A 59 -23.04 6.98 7.71
C TYR A 59 -22.12 6.06 6.90
N GLY A 60 -22.55 4.81 6.71
CA GLY A 60 -21.77 3.75 6.07
C GLY A 60 -22.25 3.34 4.68
N LEU A 61 -21.96 2.08 4.33
CA LEU A 61 -22.30 1.52 3.00
C LEU A 61 -23.79 1.57 2.69
N ASP A 62 -24.66 1.46 3.70
CA ASP A 62 -26.12 1.50 3.51
C ASP A 62 -26.65 2.81 2.90
N ARG A 63 -25.82 3.86 2.88
CA ARG A 63 -26.12 5.13 2.19
C ARG A 63 -25.19 5.39 1.01
N VAL A 64 -23.92 4.98 1.11
CA VAL A 64 -22.92 5.24 0.05
C VAL A 64 -23.10 4.32 -1.14
N ASP A 65 -23.24 3.02 -0.90
CA ASP A 65 -23.46 2.00 -1.92
C ASP A 65 -24.18 0.78 -1.30
N PRO A 66 -25.52 0.84 -1.17
CA PRO A 66 -26.29 -0.19 -0.46
C PRO A 66 -26.19 -1.57 -1.13
N GLN A 67 -25.89 -1.61 -2.43
CA GLN A 67 -25.76 -2.86 -3.18
C GLN A 67 -24.55 -3.68 -2.72
N LEU A 68 -23.46 -3.01 -2.32
CA LEU A 68 -22.26 -3.68 -1.81
C LEU A 68 -22.46 -4.28 -0.41
N ALA A 69 -23.37 -3.73 0.41
CA ALA A 69 -23.71 -4.34 1.70
C ALA A 69 -24.42 -5.71 1.53
N LYS A 70 -25.06 -5.95 0.36
CA LYS A 70 -25.80 -7.18 0.02
C LYS A 70 -26.78 -7.62 1.11
N GLY A 71 -27.44 -6.65 1.76
CA GLY A 71 -28.41 -6.90 2.84
C GLY A 71 -27.81 -7.27 4.20
N GLY A 72 -26.48 -7.18 4.38
CA GLY A 72 -25.83 -7.37 5.67
C GLY A 72 -26.22 -6.27 6.69
N PRO A 73 -26.20 -6.55 8.00
CA PRO A 73 -26.66 -5.61 9.03
C PRO A 73 -25.69 -4.43 9.21
N PRO A 74 -26.19 -3.24 9.61
CA PRO A 74 -25.34 -2.08 9.90
C PRO A 74 -24.41 -2.34 11.09
N PRO A 75 -23.25 -1.66 11.14
CA PRO A 75 -22.29 -1.82 12.23
C PRO A 75 -22.82 -1.31 13.59
N ILE A 76 -22.44 -1.99 14.66
CA ILE A 76 -22.75 -1.60 16.05
C ILE A 76 -21.85 -0.43 16.47
N GLY A 77 -22.46 0.62 17.03
CA GLY A 77 -21.77 1.74 17.69
C GLY A 77 -20.98 2.66 16.76
N ALA A 78 -21.21 2.55 15.45
CA ALA A 78 -20.61 3.42 14.46
C ALA A 78 -21.08 4.87 14.65
N THR A 79 -20.13 5.81 14.69
CA THR A 79 -20.40 7.20 15.06
C THR A 79 -19.56 8.14 14.21
N ARG A 80 -20.08 9.34 13.93
CA ARG A 80 -19.28 10.41 13.32
C ARG A 80 -18.22 10.90 14.29
N ALA A 81 -16.96 10.91 13.88
CA ALA A 81 -15.87 11.44 14.67
C ALA A 81 -15.80 12.97 14.56
N ASN A 82 -15.31 13.62 15.63
CA ASN A 82 -15.02 15.05 15.61
C ASN A 82 -13.64 15.32 14.99
N LEU A 83 -13.55 15.26 13.66
CA LEU A 83 -12.28 15.40 12.93
C LEU A 83 -12.02 16.86 12.54
N ASP A 84 -10.75 17.28 12.57
CA ASP A 84 -10.32 18.50 11.88
C ASP A 84 -10.48 18.36 10.35
N ASN A 85 -10.48 19.49 9.64
CA ASN A 85 -10.77 19.51 8.20
C ASN A 85 -9.83 18.61 7.38
N LEU A 86 -8.54 18.61 7.69
CA LEU A 86 -7.55 17.80 6.97
C LEU A 86 -7.79 16.31 7.19
N THR A 87 -7.98 15.91 8.45
CA THR A 87 -8.20 14.51 8.83
C THR A 87 -9.54 14.03 8.29
N ALA A 88 -10.59 14.85 8.36
CA ALA A 88 -11.89 14.54 7.80
C ALA A 88 -11.81 14.27 6.29
N ASP A 89 -11.09 15.12 5.55
CA ASP A 89 -10.89 14.99 4.09
C ASP A 89 -10.14 13.70 3.73
N ILE A 90 -9.01 13.43 4.40
CA ILE A 90 -8.22 12.20 4.20
C ILE A 90 -9.04 10.94 4.53
N ILE A 91 -9.72 10.92 5.68
CA ILE A 91 -10.51 9.75 6.10
C ILE A 91 -11.73 9.54 5.19
N THR A 92 -12.31 10.62 4.67
CA THR A 92 -13.36 10.55 3.65
C THR A 92 -12.84 9.84 2.40
N GLN A 93 -11.68 10.27 1.88
CA GLN A 93 -11.04 9.63 0.73
C GLN A 93 -10.78 8.14 0.98
N PHE A 94 -10.30 7.77 2.18
CA PHE A 94 -10.09 6.36 2.53
C PHE A 94 -11.40 5.56 2.53
N GLY A 95 -12.48 6.14 3.07
CA GLY A 95 -13.80 5.52 3.04
C GLY A 95 -14.24 5.16 1.62
N TYR A 96 -14.15 6.10 0.68
CA TYR A 96 -14.50 5.83 -0.72
C TYR A 96 -13.55 4.86 -1.41
N GLN A 97 -12.26 4.89 -1.08
CA GLN A 97 -11.30 3.89 -1.56
C GLN A 97 -11.69 2.47 -1.11
N GLN A 98 -12.18 2.30 0.12
CA GLN A 98 -12.66 0.98 0.56
C GLN A 98 -13.92 0.54 -0.19
N VAL A 99 -14.81 1.46 -0.55
CA VAL A 99 -15.96 1.12 -1.42
C VAL A 99 -15.48 0.59 -2.78
N GLY A 100 -14.45 1.22 -3.36
CA GLY A 100 -13.77 0.73 -4.58
C GLY A 100 -13.20 -0.68 -4.40
N ASN A 101 -12.45 -0.89 -3.32
CA ASN A 101 -11.84 -2.19 -3.00
C ASN A 101 -12.87 -3.31 -2.83
N ILE A 102 -13.96 -3.04 -2.09
CA ILE A 102 -15.08 -3.99 -1.92
C ILE A 102 -15.68 -4.33 -3.29
N ARG A 103 -15.92 -3.33 -4.13
CA ARG A 103 -16.45 -3.53 -5.48
C ARG A 103 -15.51 -4.37 -6.35
N ALA A 104 -14.21 -4.08 -6.34
CA ALA A 104 -13.20 -4.81 -7.10
C ALA A 104 -13.18 -6.31 -6.74
N ILE A 105 -13.21 -6.61 -5.43
CA ILE A 105 -13.28 -7.99 -4.95
C ILE A 105 -14.63 -8.63 -5.31
N ALA A 106 -15.74 -7.94 -5.05
CA ALA A 106 -17.09 -8.44 -5.31
C ALA A 106 -17.41 -8.66 -6.80
N ASN A 107 -16.70 -7.99 -7.71
CA ASN A 107 -16.77 -8.23 -9.15
C ASN A 107 -15.91 -9.44 -9.58
N THR A 108 -14.97 -9.87 -8.74
CA THR A 108 -14.03 -10.95 -9.04
C THR A 108 -14.47 -12.29 -8.44
N VAL A 109 -15.08 -12.25 -7.24
CA VAL A 109 -15.60 -13.43 -6.52
C VAL A 109 -17.04 -13.20 -6.09
N ARG A 110 -17.78 -14.28 -5.81
CA ARG A 110 -19.19 -14.20 -5.38
C ARG A 110 -19.34 -13.31 -4.15
N GLY A 111 -18.42 -13.46 -3.19
CA GLY A 111 -18.44 -12.74 -1.93
C GLY A 111 -19.65 -13.08 -1.08
N PHE A 112 -19.89 -12.26 -0.06
CA PHE A 112 -20.94 -12.45 0.93
C PHE A 112 -21.51 -11.11 1.41
N PRO A 113 -22.70 -11.11 2.06
CA PRO A 113 -23.21 -9.94 2.76
C PRO A 113 -22.27 -9.40 3.82
N ARG A 114 -22.22 -8.07 3.98
CA ARG A 114 -21.44 -7.40 5.02
C ARG A 114 -21.66 -8.12 6.37
N PRO A 115 -20.60 -8.57 7.06
CA PRO A 115 -20.74 -9.21 8.36
C PRO A 115 -21.23 -8.21 9.41
N LEU A 116 -21.79 -8.69 10.53
CA LEU A 116 -22.07 -7.82 11.67
C LEU A 116 -20.75 -7.35 12.27
N LEU A 117 -20.50 -6.04 12.18
CA LEU A 117 -19.31 -5.40 12.70
C LEU A 117 -19.62 -4.68 14.01
N ASN A 118 -18.66 -4.63 14.92
CA ASN A 118 -18.75 -3.79 16.12
C ASN A 118 -17.57 -2.83 16.17
N ILE A 119 -17.84 -1.58 15.80
CA ILE A 119 -16.89 -0.47 15.81
C ILE A 119 -17.24 0.54 16.91
N SER A 120 -17.95 0.10 17.95
CA SER A 120 -18.26 0.94 19.12
C SER A 120 -17.00 1.38 19.85
N SER A 121 -17.07 2.54 20.52
CA SER A 121 -15.99 3.02 21.39
C SER A 121 -15.59 2.00 22.47
N ALA A 122 -16.52 1.16 22.94
CA ALA A 122 -16.25 0.13 23.94
C ALA A 122 -15.26 -0.95 23.44
N VAL A 123 -15.32 -1.35 22.17
CA VAL A 123 -14.37 -2.32 21.59
C VAL A 123 -12.96 -1.73 21.55
N PHE A 124 -12.84 -0.48 21.12
CA PHE A 124 -11.56 0.23 21.09
C PHE A 124 -11.01 0.48 22.50
N ALA A 125 -11.85 0.94 23.44
CA ALA A 125 -11.47 1.12 24.84
C ALA A 125 -10.88 -0.17 25.41
N ARG A 126 -11.58 -1.30 25.25
CA ARG A 126 -11.11 -2.60 25.72
C ARG A 126 -9.77 -3.01 25.10
N ALA A 127 -9.61 -2.82 23.79
CA ALA A 127 -8.35 -3.14 23.12
C ALA A 127 -7.18 -2.30 23.68
N ILE A 128 -7.41 -1.00 23.89
CA ILE A 128 -6.43 -0.10 24.48
C ILE A 128 -6.14 -0.48 25.94
N ASP A 129 -7.15 -0.80 26.75
CA ASP A 129 -6.93 -1.20 28.14
C ASP A 129 -6.06 -2.46 28.24
N ILE A 130 -6.28 -3.44 27.36
CA ILE A 130 -5.43 -4.64 27.25
C ILE A 130 -4.02 -4.26 26.80
N ALA A 131 -3.87 -3.39 25.80
CA ALA A 131 -2.57 -2.95 25.30
C ALA A 131 -1.72 -2.26 26.39
N PHE A 132 -2.36 -1.53 27.31
CA PHE A 132 -1.70 -0.88 28.43
C PHE A 132 -1.63 -1.74 29.70
N GLY A 133 -2.29 -2.90 29.74
CA GLY A 133 -2.40 -3.74 30.93
C GLY A 133 -3.16 -3.08 32.08
N ARG A 134 -3.94 -2.02 31.80
CA ARG A 134 -4.74 -1.28 32.77
C ARG A 134 -5.86 -0.51 32.08
N ASP A 135 -6.92 -0.26 32.82
CA ASP A 135 -8.02 0.59 32.39
C ASP A 135 -7.58 2.05 32.24
N LEU A 136 -7.80 2.63 31.07
CA LEU A 136 -7.73 4.08 30.89
C LEU A 136 -9.02 4.75 31.38
N ARG A 137 -8.88 5.90 32.04
CA ARG A 137 -9.99 6.70 32.56
C ARG A 137 -9.88 8.14 32.04
N PRO A 138 -10.89 8.64 31.32
CA PRO A 138 -12.08 7.94 30.82
C PRO A 138 -11.72 6.87 29.76
N PRO A 139 -12.60 5.89 29.46
CA PRO A 139 -12.33 4.89 28.43
C PRO A 139 -11.94 5.50 27.08
N PHE A 140 -10.99 4.88 26.36
CA PHE A 140 -10.54 5.40 25.07
C PHE A 140 -11.69 5.44 24.06
N ASN A 141 -11.95 6.63 23.52
CA ASN A 141 -12.99 6.85 22.52
C ASN A 141 -12.36 7.21 21.16
N PRO A 142 -12.50 6.36 20.11
CA PRO A 142 -11.93 6.60 18.79
C PRO A 142 -12.56 7.82 18.10
N TYR A 143 -13.80 8.19 18.43
CA TYR A 143 -14.57 9.23 17.74
C TYR A 143 -14.36 10.64 18.34
N ARG A 144 -13.52 10.76 19.39
CA ARG A 144 -13.42 11.99 20.19
C ARG A 144 -12.77 13.16 19.44
N ASN A 145 -11.71 12.91 18.70
CA ASN A 145 -10.95 13.89 17.94
C ASN A 145 -10.06 13.20 16.88
N SER A 146 -9.39 13.98 16.04
CA SER A 146 -8.48 13.46 15.00
C SER A 146 -7.37 12.55 15.54
N ILE A 147 -6.73 12.87 16.66
CA ILE A 147 -5.63 12.06 17.22
C ILE A 147 -6.17 10.70 17.69
N ASN A 148 -7.27 10.70 18.43
CA ASN A 148 -7.94 9.47 18.85
C ASN A 148 -8.37 8.63 17.64
N PHE A 149 -8.91 9.26 16.61
CA PHE A 149 -9.35 8.55 15.41
C PHE A 149 -8.18 7.97 14.61
N LEU A 150 -7.06 8.68 14.50
CA LEU A 150 -5.84 8.18 13.85
C LEU A 150 -5.19 7.03 14.65
N ILE A 151 -5.14 7.13 15.99
CA ILE A 151 -4.68 6.02 16.84
C ILE A 151 -5.60 4.80 16.69
N ALA A 152 -6.91 5.03 16.64
CA ALA A 152 -7.88 3.96 16.39
C ALA A 152 -7.73 3.37 14.99
N SER A 153 -7.47 4.19 13.97
CA SER A 153 -7.19 3.74 12.59
C SER A 153 -5.92 2.90 12.51
N TYR A 154 -4.91 3.25 13.31
CA TYR A 154 -3.67 2.47 13.46
C TYR A 154 -3.88 1.15 14.20
N ALA A 155 -4.75 1.13 15.22
CA ALA A 155 -5.18 -0.07 15.92
C ALA A 155 -6.09 -0.96 15.07
N MET A 156 -6.85 -0.33 14.18
CA MET A 156 -7.57 -1.03 13.15
C MET A 156 -6.62 -1.69 12.19
N PRO A 157 -7.03 -2.79 11.59
CA PRO A 157 -6.04 -3.73 11.13
C PRO A 157 -5.37 -3.21 9.85
N SER A 158 -4.10 -2.81 10.02
CA SER A 158 -3.04 -3.01 9.01
C SER A 158 -2.98 -4.47 8.51
N THR A 159 -3.80 -5.37 9.07
CA THR A 159 -3.95 -6.74 8.61
C THR A 159 -4.60 -6.88 7.24
N ALA A 160 -5.28 -5.89 6.68
CA ALA A 160 -5.68 -5.97 5.27
C ALA A 160 -4.42 -6.02 4.38
N LEU A 161 -3.47 -5.11 4.61
CA LEU A 161 -2.14 -5.15 4.01
C LEU A 161 -1.45 -6.49 4.29
N ALA A 162 -1.36 -6.91 5.56
CA ALA A 162 -0.68 -8.15 5.92
C ALA A 162 -1.35 -9.42 5.34
N SER A 163 -2.68 -9.38 5.13
CA SER A 163 -3.42 -10.46 4.45
C SER A 163 -3.07 -10.55 2.99
N TYR A 164 -2.89 -9.41 2.30
CA TYR A 164 -2.52 -9.38 0.89
C TYR A 164 -1.08 -9.81 0.67
N VAL A 165 -0.17 -9.42 1.57
CA VAL A 165 1.22 -9.89 1.56
C VAL A 165 1.27 -11.42 1.69
N GLU A 166 0.45 -12.01 2.58
CA GLU A 166 0.38 -13.47 2.74
C GLU A 166 -0.35 -14.16 1.57
N ALA A 167 -1.44 -13.56 1.07
CA ALA A 167 -2.24 -14.17 0.01
C ALA A 167 -1.52 -14.19 -1.33
N ASN A 168 -0.86 -13.10 -1.73
CA ASN A 168 -0.33 -12.91 -3.08
C ASN A 168 0.58 -14.06 -3.61
N PRO A 169 1.60 -14.54 -2.86
CA PRO A 169 2.44 -15.64 -3.33
C PRO A 169 1.67 -16.97 -3.44
N ASN A 170 0.58 -17.13 -2.68
CA ASN A 170 -0.22 -18.35 -2.61
C ASN A 170 -1.39 -18.40 -3.61
N LEU A 171 -1.60 -17.34 -4.39
CA LEU A 171 -2.60 -17.34 -5.45
C LEU A 171 -2.08 -18.08 -6.68
N SER A 172 -2.98 -18.81 -7.35
CA SER A 172 -2.63 -19.52 -8.58
C SER A 172 -2.79 -18.64 -9.83
N ARG A 173 -3.85 -17.83 -9.90
CA ARG A 173 -4.19 -17.05 -11.10
C ARG A 173 -3.49 -15.69 -11.13
N SER A 174 -2.90 -15.36 -12.28
CA SER A 174 -2.29 -14.04 -12.53
C SER A 174 -3.26 -12.87 -12.35
N THR A 175 -4.54 -13.06 -12.72
CA THR A 175 -5.60 -12.06 -12.52
C THR A 175 -5.85 -11.75 -11.05
N PHE A 176 -5.82 -12.76 -10.18
CA PHE A 176 -5.98 -12.56 -8.74
C PHE A 176 -4.73 -11.97 -8.10
N LYS A 177 -3.54 -12.38 -8.54
CA LYS A 177 -2.28 -11.74 -8.13
C LYS A 177 -2.27 -10.24 -8.49
N ALA A 178 -2.74 -9.90 -9.69
CA ALA A 178 -2.83 -8.50 -10.13
C ALA A 178 -3.82 -7.69 -9.26
N LEU A 179 -5.00 -8.26 -8.96
CA LEU A 179 -5.97 -7.63 -8.06
C LEU A 179 -5.37 -7.41 -6.66
N VAL A 180 -4.79 -8.46 -6.07
CA VAL A 180 -4.19 -8.39 -4.73
C VAL A 180 -3.01 -7.42 -4.68
N ALA A 181 -2.16 -7.38 -5.71
CA ALA A 181 -1.09 -6.40 -5.81
C ALA A 181 -1.64 -4.95 -5.87
N GLY A 182 -2.69 -4.72 -6.66
CA GLY A 182 -3.36 -3.42 -6.75
C GLY A 182 -3.92 -2.95 -5.41
N LEU A 183 -4.60 -3.84 -4.68
CA LEU A 183 -5.14 -3.61 -3.33
C LEU A 183 -4.02 -3.37 -2.31
N LEU A 184 -2.97 -4.20 -2.35
CA LEU A 184 -1.82 -4.11 -1.44
C LEU A 184 -1.19 -2.72 -1.48
N GLY A 185 -0.95 -2.16 -2.67
CA GLY A 185 -0.38 -0.82 -2.80
C GLY A 185 -1.25 0.27 -2.17
N VAL A 186 -2.57 0.23 -2.34
CA VAL A 186 -3.46 1.23 -1.71
C VAL A 186 -3.49 1.06 -0.20
N LYS A 187 -3.53 -0.17 0.31
CA LYS A 187 -3.46 -0.43 1.77
C LYS A 187 -2.16 0.04 2.39
N ALA A 188 -1.05 -0.20 1.71
CA ALA A 188 0.25 0.28 2.12
C ALA A 188 0.31 1.82 2.13
N GLY A 189 -0.21 2.48 1.09
CA GLY A 189 -0.31 3.93 1.05
C GLY A 189 -1.15 4.50 2.20
N GLN A 190 -2.29 3.88 2.50
CA GLN A 190 -3.14 4.30 3.63
C GLN A 190 -2.43 4.15 4.98
N ASP A 191 -1.74 3.02 5.20
CA ASP A 191 -0.91 2.80 6.39
C ASP A 191 0.21 3.85 6.48
N GLY A 192 0.91 4.11 5.37
CA GLY A 192 1.94 5.15 5.28
C GLY A 192 1.42 6.55 5.63
N VAL A 193 0.26 6.95 5.13
CA VAL A 193 -0.39 8.23 5.47
C VAL A 193 -0.74 8.30 6.95
N ILE A 194 -1.38 7.26 7.53
CA ILE A 194 -1.73 7.23 8.95
C ILE A 194 -0.47 7.32 9.81
N ARG A 195 0.56 6.53 9.49
CA ARG A 195 1.84 6.54 10.18
C ARG A 195 2.52 7.89 10.06
N ALA A 196 2.51 8.55 8.90
CA ALA A 196 3.07 9.90 8.74
C ALA A 196 2.38 10.93 9.66
N LEU A 197 1.04 10.93 9.68
CA LEU A 197 0.27 11.85 10.52
C LEU A 197 0.49 11.61 12.02
N LEU A 198 0.61 10.35 12.44
CA LEU A 198 0.92 10.00 13.82
C LEU A 198 2.39 10.28 14.17
N TYR A 199 3.32 10.05 13.24
CA TYR A 199 4.76 10.25 13.43
C TYR A 199 5.12 11.73 13.66
N GLN A 200 4.44 12.63 12.95
CA GLN A 200 4.48 14.07 13.18
C GLN A 200 4.04 14.48 14.59
N ARG A 201 3.18 13.67 15.21
CA ARG A 201 2.56 13.93 16.51
C ARG A 201 3.06 12.96 17.59
N ARG A 202 4.13 12.21 17.32
CA ARG A 202 4.56 11.08 18.18
C ARG A 202 4.83 11.50 19.63
N ASP A 203 5.31 12.73 19.84
CA ASP A 203 5.62 13.29 21.16
C ASP A 203 4.44 14.05 21.79
N THR A 204 3.36 14.27 21.02
CA THR A 204 2.12 14.88 21.52
C THR A 204 1.45 13.93 22.51
N ARG A 205 1.00 14.47 23.65
CA ARG A 205 0.26 13.71 24.64
C ARG A 205 -1.22 13.64 24.29
N VAL A 206 -1.79 12.44 24.37
CA VAL A 206 -3.20 12.19 24.14
C VAL A 206 -3.95 12.51 25.43
N GLU A 207 -4.65 13.64 25.43
CA GLU A 207 -5.48 14.06 26.57
C GLU A 207 -6.67 13.12 26.78
N PRO A 208 -7.07 12.80 28.03
CA PRO A 208 -6.48 13.24 29.30
C PRO A 208 -5.45 12.24 29.88
N TYR A 209 -4.94 11.31 29.07
CA TYR A 209 -4.15 10.18 29.56
C TYR A 209 -2.72 10.55 29.95
N ASN A 210 -2.24 11.71 29.49
CA ASN A 210 -0.85 12.12 29.64
C ASN A 210 0.14 11.08 29.05
N ILE A 211 -0.28 10.34 28.02
CA ILE A 211 0.50 9.31 27.31
C ILE A 211 0.77 9.80 25.88
N THR A 212 1.97 9.61 25.36
CA THR A 212 2.30 10.11 24.01
C THR A 212 1.68 9.26 22.91
N VAL A 213 1.44 9.86 21.74
CA VAL A 213 0.99 9.12 20.54
C VAL A 213 1.94 7.96 20.22
N GLY A 214 3.26 8.18 20.31
CA GLY A 214 4.27 7.14 20.08
C GLY A 214 4.09 5.95 21.03
N GLU A 215 3.85 6.20 22.32
CA GLU A 215 3.60 5.13 23.29
C GLU A 215 2.32 4.35 22.98
N PHE A 216 1.22 5.02 22.61
CA PHE A 216 0.02 4.34 22.12
C PHE A 216 0.33 3.39 20.96
N THR A 217 1.05 3.86 19.95
CA THR A 217 1.37 3.02 18.77
C THR A 217 2.23 1.82 19.13
N ASN A 218 3.19 1.96 20.05
CA ASN A 218 4.02 0.85 20.51
C ASN A 218 3.18 -0.20 21.24
N ARG A 219 2.34 0.20 22.20
CA ARG A 219 1.46 -0.71 22.95
C ARG A 219 0.48 -1.45 22.05
N ILE A 220 -0.08 -0.76 21.06
CA ILE A 220 -0.97 -1.37 20.07
C ILE A 220 -0.23 -2.41 19.22
N SER A 221 1.01 -2.13 18.78
CA SER A 221 1.82 -3.10 18.04
C SER A 221 2.19 -4.31 18.89
N GLU A 222 2.59 -4.11 20.15
CA GLU A 222 2.88 -5.18 21.12
C GLU A 222 1.65 -6.08 21.32
N LEU A 223 0.47 -5.49 21.50
CA LEU A 223 -0.78 -6.23 21.62
C LEU A 223 -1.05 -7.09 20.39
N ARG A 224 -0.95 -6.52 19.18
CA ARG A 224 -1.21 -7.26 17.93
C ARG A 224 -0.24 -8.41 17.71
N ASN A 225 1.05 -8.22 18.02
CA ASN A 225 2.03 -9.30 17.96
C ASN A 225 1.70 -10.41 18.97
N THR A 226 1.29 -10.03 20.19
CA THR A 226 0.86 -10.97 21.23
C THR A 226 -0.38 -11.78 20.82
N LEU A 227 -1.41 -11.11 20.28
CA LEU A 227 -2.64 -11.77 19.82
C LEU A 227 -2.38 -12.66 18.60
N GLY A 228 -1.53 -12.22 17.67
CA GLY A 228 -1.20 -13.00 16.47
C GLY A 228 -0.50 -14.32 16.78
N ARG A 229 0.37 -14.35 17.80
CA ARG A 229 1.21 -15.50 18.19
C ARG A 229 2.18 -15.95 17.08
N GLY A 230 2.64 -15.02 16.26
CA GLY A 230 3.51 -15.25 15.11
C GLY A 230 4.86 -14.54 15.17
N GLY A 231 5.28 -14.10 16.38
CA GLY A 231 6.45 -13.26 16.58
C GLY A 231 6.19 -11.79 16.26
N VAL A 232 7.26 -11.02 16.06
CA VAL A 232 7.19 -9.59 15.71
C VAL A 232 6.86 -9.47 14.23
N LYS A 233 5.65 -8.99 13.94
CA LYS A 233 5.16 -8.72 12.58
C LYS A 233 4.61 -7.32 12.43
N GLU A 234 4.99 -6.45 13.36
CA GLU A 234 4.57 -5.06 13.42
C GLU A 234 5.34 -4.29 14.48
N GLU A 235 5.65 -3.04 14.16
CA GLU A 235 6.45 -2.14 14.97
C GLU A 235 5.73 -0.82 15.14
N GLY A 236 5.84 -0.24 16.34
CA GLY A 236 5.31 1.08 16.64
C GLY A 236 6.12 2.20 15.97
N LEU A 237 5.86 3.45 16.38
CA LEU A 237 6.51 4.62 15.79
C LEU A 237 7.83 5.00 16.45
N ILE A 238 8.13 4.50 17.65
CA ILE A 238 9.30 4.88 18.43
C ILE A 238 9.97 3.66 19.07
N ASN A 239 11.23 3.80 19.48
CA ASN A 239 11.97 2.79 20.26
C ASN A 239 11.97 1.40 19.61
N VAL A 240 12.07 1.35 18.29
CA VAL A 240 12.10 0.09 17.54
C VAL A 240 13.44 -0.61 17.80
N THR A 241 13.36 -1.84 18.31
CA THR A 241 14.51 -2.61 18.82
C THR A 241 15.20 -3.45 17.77
N THR A 242 14.55 -3.69 16.64
CA THR A 242 15.11 -4.31 15.44
C THR A 242 16.14 -3.36 14.82
N SER A 243 17.31 -3.89 14.50
CA SER A 243 18.27 -3.23 13.61
C SER A 243 17.63 -3.10 12.23
N LEU A 244 16.84 -2.03 12.01
CA LEU A 244 16.36 -1.66 10.70
C LEU A 244 17.58 -1.22 9.86
N GLY A 245 17.93 -2.03 8.85
CA GLY A 245 19.01 -1.74 7.90
C GLY A 245 20.18 -2.72 7.96
N VAL A 246 20.91 -2.79 6.84
CA VAL A 246 22.13 -3.61 6.72
C VAL A 246 23.26 -3.01 7.56
N GLY A 247 24.10 -3.87 8.14
CA GLY A 247 25.27 -3.49 8.94
C GLY A 247 25.01 -3.22 10.44
N GLY A 248 23.81 -3.49 10.95
CA GLY A 248 23.50 -3.29 12.38
C GLY A 248 23.43 -1.82 12.81
N ILE A 249 23.40 -0.89 11.85
CA ILE A 249 23.36 0.55 12.12
C ILE A 249 21.94 0.91 12.59
N ARG A 250 21.82 1.33 13.84
CA ARG A 250 20.61 1.97 14.39
C ARG A 250 20.56 3.40 13.86
N VAL A 251 19.68 3.68 12.90
CA VAL A 251 19.71 5.01 12.25
C VAL A 251 18.69 5.99 12.82
N SER A 252 17.58 5.54 13.41
CA SER A 252 16.62 6.49 13.98
C SER A 252 15.94 5.96 15.25
N THR A 253 15.55 6.88 16.12
CA THR A 253 14.74 6.62 17.32
C THR A 253 13.27 6.35 16.97
N GLY A 254 12.90 6.46 15.69
CA GLY A 254 11.55 6.30 15.21
C GLY A 254 11.41 5.31 14.05
N ASN A 255 10.17 5.12 13.61
CA ASN A 255 9.85 4.21 12.53
C ASN A 255 8.57 4.65 11.80
N VAL A 256 8.73 5.23 10.62
CA VAL A 256 7.59 5.70 9.82
C VAL A 256 6.93 4.57 9.01
N LEU A 257 7.59 3.42 8.81
CA LEU A 257 7.03 2.25 8.10
C LEU A 257 7.45 0.93 8.75
N SER A 258 6.47 0.09 9.11
CA SER A 258 6.79 -1.22 9.69
C SER A 258 7.14 -2.25 8.61
N ALA A 259 8.33 -2.85 8.71
CA ALA A 259 8.82 -3.84 7.77
C ALA A 259 9.80 -4.81 8.46
N ASN A 260 10.04 -5.97 7.85
CA ASN A 260 11.02 -6.93 8.37
C ASN A 260 12.47 -6.44 8.17
N ILE A 261 13.44 -7.26 8.55
CA ILE A 261 14.88 -6.93 8.41
C ILE A 261 15.28 -6.62 6.97
N ASP A 262 14.57 -7.21 6.01
CA ASP A 262 14.74 -7.01 4.58
C ASP A 262 13.90 -5.85 4.02
N SER A 263 13.33 -5.01 4.90
CA SER A 263 12.43 -3.91 4.53
C SER A 263 11.28 -4.36 3.62
N LEU A 264 10.78 -5.57 3.86
CA LEU A 264 9.58 -6.13 3.26
C LEU A 264 8.41 -6.05 4.25
N SER A 265 7.21 -5.76 3.74
CA SER A 265 6.00 -5.77 4.55
C SER A 265 5.76 -7.16 5.16
N TYR A 266 5.25 -7.19 6.40
CA TYR A 266 4.96 -8.44 7.09
C TYR A 266 3.68 -9.11 6.57
N GLY A 267 3.73 -10.43 6.39
CA GLY A 267 2.55 -11.26 6.09
C GLY A 267 1.95 -11.88 7.35
N ARG A 268 0.60 -11.88 7.43
CA ARG A 268 -0.15 -12.58 8.50
C ARG A 268 -1.17 -13.54 7.88
N THR A 269 -1.17 -14.77 8.37
CA THR A 269 -2.15 -15.80 8.01
C THR A 269 -3.55 -15.41 8.47
N PRO A 270 -4.61 -15.96 7.85
CA PRO A 270 -5.98 -15.74 8.31
C PRO A 270 -6.19 -16.04 9.80
N ALA A 271 -5.54 -17.07 10.34
CA ALA A 271 -5.63 -17.39 11.76
C ALA A 271 -5.03 -16.29 12.65
N GLU A 272 -3.83 -15.79 12.33
CA GLU A 272 -3.21 -14.67 13.06
C GLU A 272 -4.11 -13.43 13.02
N ILE A 273 -4.71 -13.14 11.87
CA ILE A 273 -5.60 -12.01 11.68
C ILE A 273 -6.88 -12.17 12.50
N LEU A 274 -7.53 -13.34 12.46
CA LEU A 274 -8.74 -13.61 13.25
C LEU A 274 -8.48 -13.47 14.75
N ARG A 275 -7.35 -13.96 15.27
CA ARG A 275 -6.97 -13.77 16.68
C ARG A 275 -6.92 -12.29 17.07
N ILE A 276 -6.40 -11.45 16.17
CA ILE A 276 -6.27 -10.00 16.35
C ILE A 276 -7.65 -9.34 16.26
N VAL A 277 -8.40 -9.53 15.17
CA VAL A 277 -9.67 -8.83 14.94
C VAL A 277 -10.80 -9.29 15.84
N TYR A 278 -10.71 -10.51 16.39
CA TYR A 278 -11.60 -10.97 17.45
C TYR A 278 -11.19 -10.44 18.83
N GLY A 279 -9.95 -9.94 18.99
CA GLY A 279 -9.42 -9.44 20.26
C GLY A 279 -9.27 -10.52 21.34
N THR A 280 -9.33 -11.79 20.95
CA THR A 280 -9.39 -12.93 21.88
C THR A 280 -8.10 -13.72 21.95
N GLY A 281 -7.18 -13.53 20.99
CA GLY A 281 -6.01 -14.39 20.83
C GLY A 281 -6.36 -15.81 20.36
N ASN A 282 -7.62 -16.04 19.94
CA ASN A 282 -8.11 -17.33 19.46
C ASN A 282 -9.03 -17.14 18.23
N GLU A 283 -8.56 -17.63 17.08
CA GLU A 283 -9.21 -17.57 15.76
C GLU A 283 -10.56 -18.30 15.71
N ARG A 284 -10.88 -19.13 16.71
CA ARG A 284 -12.16 -19.86 16.83
C ARG A 284 -13.14 -19.20 17.79
N ARG A 285 -12.76 -18.09 18.43
CA ARG A 285 -13.61 -17.37 19.39
C ARG A 285 -13.87 -15.95 18.87
N PRO A 286 -14.96 -15.74 18.09
CA PRO A 286 -15.43 -14.43 17.67
C PRO A 286 -15.57 -13.43 18.81
N GLY A 287 -15.47 -12.15 18.47
CA GLY A 287 -15.46 -11.05 19.43
C GLY A 287 -14.99 -9.74 18.80
N ALA A 288 -14.79 -8.73 19.65
CA ALA A 288 -14.31 -7.39 19.27
C ALA A 288 -14.99 -6.87 17.98
N PHE A 289 -14.24 -6.72 16.88
CA PHE A 289 -14.76 -6.15 15.64
C PHE A 289 -15.75 -7.05 14.89
N PHE A 290 -15.71 -8.36 15.14
CA PHE A 290 -16.56 -9.37 14.50
C PHE A 290 -17.26 -10.21 15.57
N PRO A 291 -18.30 -9.68 16.25
CA PRO A 291 -18.99 -10.39 17.33
C PRO A 291 -19.59 -11.74 16.91
N ASN A 292 -20.06 -11.84 15.66
CA ASN A 292 -20.60 -13.09 15.10
C ASN A 292 -19.59 -13.87 14.24
N GLY A 293 -18.35 -13.40 14.19
CA GLY A 293 -17.29 -13.97 13.36
C GLY A 293 -17.22 -13.35 11.97
N ALA A 294 -16.09 -13.59 11.31
CA ALA A 294 -15.88 -13.25 9.91
C ALA A 294 -16.66 -14.22 9.00
N ASN A 295 -17.14 -13.72 7.87
CA ASN A 295 -17.88 -14.48 6.86
C ASN A 295 -16.94 -15.15 5.84
N GLY A 296 -17.49 -16.05 5.03
CA GLY A 296 -16.77 -16.82 4.01
C GLY A 296 -16.15 -18.11 4.55
N LEU A 297 -15.70 -19.00 3.66
CA LEU A 297 -14.97 -20.19 4.12
C LEU A 297 -13.55 -19.78 4.51
N VAL A 298 -13.33 -19.62 5.82
CA VAL A 298 -11.99 -19.42 6.36
C VAL A 298 -11.32 -20.78 6.53
N LEU A 299 -10.59 -21.21 5.50
CA LEU A 299 -9.62 -22.27 5.69
C LEU A 299 -8.53 -21.73 6.62
N LEU A 300 -8.46 -22.29 7.84
CA LEU A 300 -7.38 -22.02 8.77
C LEU A 300 -6.10 -22.63 8.18
N PHE A 301 -5.46 -21.90 7.27
CA PHE A 301 -4.17 -22.28 6.71
C PHE A 301 -3.14 -22.24 7.85
N SER A 302 -2.82 -23.41 8.40
CA SER A 302 -2.05 -23.56 9.63
C SER A 302 -0.54 -23.40 9.44
N LYS A 303 -0.07 -23.26 8.20
CA LYS A 303 1.32 -23.02 7.87
C LYS A 303 1.42 -21.82 6.94
N SER A 304 1.99 -20.72 7.46
CA SER A 304 2.65 -19.76 6.59
C SER A 304 3.71 -20.53 5.81
N VAL A 305 3.62 -20.57 4.48
CA VAL A 305 4.80 -20.93 3.68
C VAL A 305 5.83 -19.86 4.02
N PRO A 306 6.98 -20.21 4.60
CA PRO A 306 8.02 -19.24 4.85
C PRO A 306 8.38 -18.63 3.51
N VAL A 307 8.24 -17.31 3.39
CA VAL A 307 8.55 -16.58 2.15
C VAL A 307 10.01 -16.86 1.71
N PHE A 308 10.86 -17.33 2.64
CA PHE A 308 12.26 -17.71 2.39
C PHE A 308 12.76 -18.92 3.21
N GLY A 309 11.94 -19.96 3.42
CA GLY A 309 12.37 -21.19 4.10
C GLY A 309 12.36 -22.39 3.15
N THR A 310 13.55 -22.82 2.72
CA THR A 310 13.80 -23.94 1.79
C THR A 310 12.87 -23.95 0.59
N ILE A 311 13.28 -23.26 -0.47
CA ILE A 311 12.70 -23.31 -1.80
C ILE A 311 12.53 -24.77 -2.20
N ASP A 312 11.29 -25.26 -2.25
CA ASP A 312 10.94 -26.33 -3.19
C ASP A 312 11.27 -25.75 -4.57
N ILE A 313 12.33 -26.29 -5.18
CA ILE A 313 12.97 -25.77 -6.39
C ILE A 313 12.05 -25.99 -7.59
N LEU A 314 10.94 -25.24 -7.64
CA LEU A 314 10.37 -24.85 -8.91
C LEU A 314 11.40 -23.93 -9.57
N PRO A 315 11.86 -24.22 -10.80
CA PRO A 315 12.89 -23.42 -11.44
C PRO A 315 12.41 -21.98 -11.49
N ILE A 316 13.18 -21.06 -10.86
CA ILE A 316 12.93 -19.63 -10.97
C ILE A 316 12.94 -19.33 -12.47
N SER A 317 11.81 -18.88 -13.00
CA SER A 317 11.72 -18.52 -14.40
C SER A 317 12.72 -17.41 -14.66
N TYR A 318 13.56 -17.58 -15.69
CA TYR A 318 14.52 -16.57 -16.08
C TYR A 318 13.86 -15.19 -16.30
N ASN A 319 12.57 -15.18 -16.69
CA ASN A 319 11.77 -13.96 -16.79
C ASN A 319 11.49 -13.26 -15.46
N ASP A 320 11.34 -14.00 -14.36
CA ASP A 320 11.10 -13.41 -13.03
C ASP A 320 12.37 -12.77 -12.47
N VAL A 321 13.54 -13.41 -12.67
CA VAL A 321 14.85 -12.82 -12.34
C VAL A 321 15.03 -11.49 -13.08
N ASN A 322 14.80 -11.48 -14.40
CA ASN A 322 14.97 -10.27 -15.20
C ASN A 322 14.05 -9.12 -14.75
N ARG A 323 12.84 -9.43 -14.25
CA ARG A 323 11.91 -8.42 -13.71
C ARG A 323 12.39 -7.85 -12.38
N LEU A 324 12.93 -8.68 -11.49
CA LEU A 324 13.51 -8.22 -10.23
C LEU A 324 14.77 -7.38 -10.49
N GLU A 325 15.64 -7.80 -11.40
CA GLU A 325 16.81 -7.03 -11.82
C GLU A 325 16.43 -5.67 -12.41
N PHE A 326 15.36 -5.61 -13.21
CA PHE A 326 14.84 -4.34 -13.70
C PHE A 326 14.44 -3.41 -12.54
N SER A 327 13.67 -3.92 -11.57
CA SER A 327 13.23 -3.15 -10.40
C SER A 327 14.40 -2.66 -9.54
N LEU A 328 15.52 -3.40 -9.46
CA LEU A 328 16.70 -2.98 -8.71
C LEU A 328 17.27 -1.63 -9.18
N ASN A 329 17.15 -1.29 -10.46
CA ASN A 329 17.55 0.05 -10.94
C ASN A 329 16.81 1.17 -10.19
N LEU A 330 15.50 0.98 -9.94
CA LEU A 330 14.66 1.96 -9.27
C LEU A 330 14.94 1.99 -7.76
N GLU A 331 15.24 0.84 -7.17
CA GLU A 331 15.69 0.75 -5.77
C GLU A 331 16.99 1.51 -5.56
N PHE A 332 18.01 1.28 -6.40
CA PHE A 332 19.27 2.02 -6.32
C PHE A 332 19.07 3.52 -6.51
N LEU A 333 18.29 3.93 -7.51
CA LEU A 333 18.00 5.35 -7.76
C LEU A 333 17.40 6.02 -6.53
N ALA A 334 16.36 5.43 -5.94
CA ALA A 334 15.68 6.03 -4.82
C ALA A 334 16.51 5.96 -3.52
N ALA A 335 17.35 4.92 -3.34
CA ALA A 335 18.21 4.77 -2.16
C ALA A 335 19.27 5.87 -2.17
N GLU A 336 19.96 6.01 -3.30
CA GLU A 336 20.94 7.07 -3.52
C GLU A 336 20.32 8.45 -3.35
N PHE A 337 19.15 8.69 -3.95
CA PHE A 337 18.46 9.98 -3.83
C PHE A 337 18.15 10.35 -2.38
N PHE A 338 17.60 9.42 -1.59
CA PHE A 338 17.25 9.69 -0.20
C PHE A 338 18.48 9.78 0.71
N LEU A 339 19.48 8.91 0.55
CA LEU A 339 20.70 8.93 1.35
C LEU A 339 21.52 10.21 1.11
N TYR A 340 21.73 10.59 -0.16
CA TYR A 340 22.37 11.87 -0.45
C TYR A 340 21.53 13.03 0.07
N GLY A 341 20.20 13.00 -0.13
CA GLY A 341 19.29 14.04 0.34
C GLY A 341 19.42 14.31 1.85
N SER A 342 19.49 13.28 2.68
CA SER A 342 19.54 13.47 4.15
C SER A 342 20.97 13.51 4.73
N LEU A 343 21.87 12.64 4.27
CA LEU A 343 23.21 12.45 4.83
C LEU A 343 24.32 13.14 4.02
N GLY A 344 24.09 13.38 2.73
CA GLY A 344 25.11 13.93 1.81
C GLY A 344 26.09 12.90 1.24
N TYR A 345 25.82 11.60 1.43
CA TYR A 345 26.59 10.49 0.87
C TYR A 345 25.67 9.29 0.60
N GLY A 346 26.13 8.37 -0.26
CA GLY A 346 25.31 7.30 -0.82
C GLY A 346 25.57 5.92 -0.23
N LEU A 347 25.20 4.90 -1.01
CA LEU A 347 25.34 3.50 -0.65
C LEU A 347 26.79 3.07 -0.51
N ASP A 348 27.67 3.66 -1.31
CA ASP A 348 29.11 3.45 -1.27
C ASP A 348 29.72 3.63 0.12
N ARG A 349 29.13 4.50 0.96
CA ARG A 349 29.54 4.72 2.35
C ARG A 349 28.65 4.02 3.37
N VAL A 350 27.35 3.89 3.09
CA VAL A 350 26.40 3.25 4.01
C VAL A 350 26.55 1.73 4.03
N ASP A 351 26.64 1.12 2.85
CA ASP A 351 26.88 -0.30 2.64
C ASP A 351 27.62 -0.54 1.30
N PRO A 352 28.97 -0.54 1.33
CA PRO A 352 29.76 -0.73 0.12
C PRO A 352 29.52 -2.09 -0.57
N GLN A 353 29.05 -3.11 0.15
CA GLN A 353 28.80 -4.44 -0.42
C GLN A 353 27.55 -4.43 -1.29
N LEU A 354 26.51 -3.70 -0.87
CA LEU A 354 25.29 -3.53 -1.66
C LEU A 354 25.50 -2.67 -2.91
N ALA A 355 26.38 -1.67 -2.84
CA ALA A 355 26.74 -0.84 -3.99
C ALA A 355 27.41 -1.65 -5.11
N LYS A 356 27.99 -2.83 -4.81
CA LYS A 356 28.65 -3.74 -5.76
C LYS A 356 29.65 -3.03 -6.70
N GLY A 357 30.31 -1.98 -6.21
CA GLY A 357 31.27 -1.18 -6.99
C GLY A 357 30.65 -0.30 -8.07
N GLY A 358 29.34 -0.06 -8.05
CA GLY A 358 28.68 0.93 -8.90
C GLY A 358 29.18 2.36 -8.61
N PRO A 359 29.18 3.26 -9.62
CA PRO A 359 29.62 4.63 -9.42
C PRO A 359 28.62 5.41 -8.56
N PRO A 360 29.09 6.41 -7.78
CA PRO A 360 28.19 7.33 -7.09
C PRO A 360 27.37 8.15 -8.12
N PRO A 361 26.18 8.63 -7.73
CA PRO A 361 25.33 9.45 -8.59
C PRO A 361 26.00 10.79 -8.95
N ILE A 362 25.75 11.25 -10.19
CA ILE A 362 26.28 12.51 -10.70
C ILE A 362 25.48 13.68 -10.10
N GLY A 363 26.16 14.60 -9.42
CA GLY A 363 25.56 15.86 -8.95
C GLY A 363 24.64 15.72 -7.74
N ALA A 364 24.59 14.57 -7.08
CA ALA A 364 23.82 14.40 -5.85
C ALA A 364 24.45 15.20 -4.69
N THR A 365 23.61 15.95 -3.97
CA THR A 365 24.04 16.80 -2.85
C THR A 365 23.08 16.67 -1.69
N ARG A 366 23.56 17.00 -0.49
CA ARG A 366 22.71 17.09 0.71
C ARG A 366 21.65 18.18 0.54
N ALA A 367 20.39 17.82 0.79
CA ALA A 367 19.29 18.76 0.79
C ALA A 367 19.22 19.52 2.12
N ASN A 368 18.67 20.72 2.09
CA ASN A 368 18.36 21.48 3.31
C ASN A 368 17.01 21.03 3.86
N LEU A 369 17.02 20.02 4.72
CA LEU A 369 15.83 19.40 5.30
C LEU A 369 15.64 19.85 6.75
N ASP A 370 14.39 20.09 7.15
CA ASP A 370 14.05 20.18 8.57
C ASP A 370 14.26 18.83 9.27
N ASN A 371 14.35 18.84 10.61
CA ASN A 371 14.68 17.63 11.39
C ASN A 371 13.72 16.46 11.15
N LEU A 372 12.42 16.72 11.02
CA LEU A 372 11.42 15.66 10.80
C LEU A 372 11.58 15.08 9.39
N THR A 373 11.71 15.93 8.39
CA THR A 373 11.88 15.51 7.01
C THR A 373 13.20 14.77 6.82
N ALA A 374 14.28 15.25 7.44
CA ALA A 374 15.58 14.58 7.42
C ALA A 374 15.51 13.17 8.02
N ASP A 375 14.82 13.01 9.15
CA ASP A 375 14.62 11.73 9.82
C ASP A 375 13.81 10.74 8.95
N ILE A 376 12.67 11.18 8.39
CA ILE A 376 11.85 10.35 7.48
C ILE A 376 12.62 9.94 6.23
N ILE A 377 13.29 10.89 5.56
CA ILE A 377 14.05 10.61 4.35
C ILE A 377 15.24 9.69 4.62
N THR A 378 15.89 9.84 5.77
CA THR A 378 16.94 8.92 6.19
C THR A 378 16.38 7.50 6.32
N GLN A 379 15.25 7.33 7.03
CA GLN A 379 14.60 6.02 7.16
C GLN A 379 14.31 5.39 5.79
N PHE A 380 13.87 6.18 4.80
CA PHE A 380 13.66 5.67 3.44
C PHE A 380 14.94 5.19 2.77
N GLY A 381 16.04 5.93 2.88
CA GLY A 381 17.32 5.51 2.31
C GLY A 381 17.77 4.14 2.82
N TYR A 382 17.64 3.89 4.12
CA TYR A 382 18.01 2.60 4.72
C TYR A 382 17.04 1.46 4.40
N GLN A 383 15.76 1.77 4.20
CA GLN A 383 14.75 0.76 3.84
C GLN A 383 14.88 0.26 2.39
N GLN A 384 15.71 0.89 1.57
CA GLN A 384 15.91 0.51 0.17
C GLN A 384 17.11 -0.39 -0.06
N LEU A 385 17.88 -0.63 1.00
CA LEU A 385 19.05 -1.50 1.00
C LEU A 385 18.68 -2.97 0.80
N VAL A 386 17.40 -3.32 0.95
CA VAL A 386 16.90 -4.67 0.74
C VAL A 386 15.55 -4.57 0.02
N ALA A 387 15.37 -5.34 -1.05
CA ALA A 387 14.34 -5.10 -2.08
C ALA A 387 12.90 -5.04 -1.54
N GLY A 388 12.41 -3.84 -1.20
CA GLY A 388 11.08 -3.57 -0.66
C GLY A 388 9.97 -3.59 -1.73
N LEU A 389 9.62 -4.75 -2.29
CA LEU A 389 9.03 -4.79 -3.63
C LEU A 389 7.67 -4.07 -3.86
N LEU A 390 6.75 -3.97 -2.91
CA LEU A 390 5.48 -3.25 -3.16
C LEU A 390 4.91 -2.53 -1.95
N GLY A 391 4.74 -3.24 -0.83
CA GLY A 391 4.09 -2.66 0.35
C GLY A 391 4.91 -1.54 0.98
N VAL A 392 6.23 -1.69 1.12
CA VAL A 392 7.07 -0.62 1.67
C VAL A 392 7.13 0.58 0.72
N LYS A 393 7.28 0.38 -0.60
CA LYS A 393 7.29 1.48 -1.58
C LYS A 393 5.99 2.26 -1.63
N ALA A 394 4.86 1.58 -1.65
CA ALA A 394 3.57 2.25 -1.62
C ALA A 394 3.34 2.96 -0.27
N GLY A 395 3.87 2.42 0.84
CA GLY A 395 3.91 3.12 2.12
C GLY A 395 4.77 4.38 2.09
N GLN A 396 5.97 4.34 1.49
CA GLN A 396 6.84 5.51 1.31
C GLN A 396 6.14 6.59 0.47
N ASP A 397 5.50 6.20 -0.65
CA ASP A 397 4.66 7.10 -1.45
C ASP A 397 3.53 7.71 -0.61
N GLY A 398 2.81 6.90 0.16
CA GLY A 398 1.76 7.37 1.07
C GLY A 398 2.27 8.40 2.09
N VAL A 399 3.43 8.17 2.71
CA VAL A 399 4.06 9.12 3.62
C VAL A 399 4.42 10.43 2.92
N ILE A 400 5.07 10.37 1.76
CA ILE A 400 5.46 11.56 0.98
C ILE A 400 4.21 12.34 0.57
N ARG A 401 3.20 11.66 0.03
CA ARG A 401 1.94 12.27 -0.39
C ARG A 401 1.20 12.88 0.79
N ALA A 402 1.22 12.28 1.99
CA ALA A 402 0.64 12.90 3.18
C ALA A 402 1.32 14.25 3.52
N LEU A 403 2.66 14.29 3.49
CA LEU A 403 3.43 15.50 3.79
C LEU A 403 3.22 16.61 2.75
N LEU A 404 3.13 16.24 1.46
CA LEU A 404 2.83 17.17 0.37
C LEU A 404 1.37 17.65 0.45
N TYR A 405 0.43 16.76 0.74
CA TYR A 405 -1.00 17.08 0.82
C TYR A 405 -1.33 18.05 1.95
N GLN A 406 -0.63 17.95 3.08
CA GLN A 406 -0.67 18.93 4.17
C GLN A 406 -0.22 20.33 3.76
N ARG A 407 0.69 20.41 2.79
CA ARG A 407 1.31 21.65 2.30
C ARG A 407 0.78 22.06 0.92
N ARG A 408 -0.29 21.43 0.43
CA ARG A 408 -0.75 21.56 -0.97
C ARG A 408 -1.00 23.01 -1.39
N ASP A 409 -1.37 23.88 -0.46
CA ASP A 409 -1.67 25.29 -0.71
C ASP A 409 -0.45 26.21 -0.47
N THR A 410 0.63 25.68 0.11
CA THR A 410 1.90 26.39 0.29
C THR A 410 2.56 26.63 -1.07
N ARG A 411 3.07 27.85 -1.32
CA ARG A 411 3.84 28.16 -2.52
C ARG A 411 5.30 27.72 -2.38
N VAL A 412 5.83 27.15 -3.46
CA VAL A 412 7.22 26.72 -3.57
C VAL A 412 8.04 27.88 -4.13
N GLU A 413 8.93 28.42 -3.30
CA GLU A 413 9.89 29.45 -3.71
C GLU A 413 11.06 28.82 -4.51
N PRO A 414 11.62 29.53 -5.51
CA PRO A 414 11.23 30.85 -6.04
C PRO A 414 10.12 30.79 -7.11
N TYR A 415 9.50 29.62 -7.32
CA TYR A 415 8.64 29.37 -8.48
C TYR A 415 7.24 29.96 -8.37
N ASN A 416 6.80 30.36 -7.16
CA ASN A 416 5.48 30.95 -6.90
C ASN A 416 4.29 30.06 -7.34
N ILE A 417 4.51 28.75 -7.37
CA ILE A 417 3.53 27.70 -7.70
C ILE A 417 3.21 26.92 -6.42
N THR A 418 1.97 26.52 -6.19
CA THR A 418 1.64 25.75 -4.97
C THR A 418 2.20 24.33 -5.02
N VAL A 419 2.46 23.71 -3.87
CA VAL A 419 2.89 22.30 -3.79
C VAL A 419 1.90 21.38 -4.52
N GLY A 420 0.59 21.63 -4.39
CA GLY A 420 -0.44 20.87 -5.07
C GLY A 420 -0.35 21.00 -6.59
N GLU A 421 -0.19 22.21 -7.11
CA GLU A 421 -0.03 22.45 -8.55
C GLU A 421 1.27 21.84 -9.09
N PHE A 422 2.37 22.00 -8.36
CA PHE A 422 3.66 21.43 -8.74
C PHE A 422 3.58 19.90 -8.82
N THR A 423 2.92 19.27 -7.83
CA THR A 423 2.73 17.81 -7.81
C THR A 423 1.84 17.34 -8.96
N ASN A 424 0.76 18.07 -9.26
CA ASN A 424 -0.11 17.77 -10.41
C ASN A 424 0.68 17.80 -11.73
N ARG A 425 1.48 18.84 -11.96
CA ARG A 425 2.31 18.97 -13.18
C ARG A 425 3.33 17.83 -13.31
N ILE A 426 3.90 17.35 -12.20
CA ILE A 426 4.77 16.18 -12.18
C ILE A 426 3.99 14.91 -12.57
N SER A 427 2.77 14.72 -12.06
CA SER A 427 1.91 13.60 -12.44
C SER A 427 1.53 13.64 -13.93
N GLU A 428 1.17 14.81 -14.46
CA GLU A 428 0.87 15.03 -15.88
C GLU A 428 2.08 14.73 -16.77
N LEU A 429 3.27 15.19 -16.38
CA LEU A 429 4.52 14.89 -17.08
C LEU A 429 4.77 13.38 -17.13
N ARG A 430 4.62 12.66 -16.01
CA ARG A 430 4.81 11.21 -15.96
C ARG A 430 3.81 10.45 -16.83
N ASN A 431 2.55 10.88 -16.86
CA ASN A 431 1.55 10.30 -17.76
C ASN A 431 1.91 10.55 -19.24
N THR A 432 2.33 11.77 -19.57
CA THR A 432 2.74 12.17 -20.92
C THR A 432 3.95 11.36 -21.41
N LEU A 433 4.99 11.25 -20.59
CA LEU A 433 6.19 10.48 -20.93
C LEU A 433 5.91 8.99 -21.03
N GLY A 434 5.09 8.43 -20.13
CA GLY A 434 4.75 7.01 -20.14
C GLY A 434 4.02 6.56 -21.41
N ARG A 435 3.20 7.45 -22.01
CA ARG A 435 2.34 7.15 -23.18
C ARG A 435 1.36 5.98 -22.94
N GLY A 436 0.90 5.85 -21.69
CA GLY A 436 0.05 4.75 -21.22
C GLY A 436 -1.33 5.17 -20.73
N GLY A 437 -1.74 6.42 -21.03
CA GLY A 437 -2.91 7.05 -20.43
C GLY A 437 -2.64 7.56 -19.01
N VAL A 438 -3.71 7.81 -18.25
CA VAL A 438 -3.61 8.25 -16.84
C VAL A 438 -3.27 7.05 -15.97
N LYS A 439 -2.05 7.04 -15.44
CA LYS A 439 -1.56 6.03 -14.48
C LYS A 439 -1.01 6.66 -13.21
N GLU A 440 -1.33 7.94 -13.02
CA GLU A 440 -0.91 8.71 -11.87
C GLU A 440 -1.72 9.99 -11.76
N GLU A 441 -2.16 10.27 -10.55
CA GLU A 441 -3.00 11.41 -10.21
C GLU A 441 -2.23 12.41 -9.35
N GLY A 442 -2.57 13.68 -9.52
CA GLY A 442 -2.05 14.77 -8.70
C GLY A 442 -2.61 14.77 -7.28
N LEU A 443 -2.36 15.84 -6.53
CA LEU A 443 -2.87 16.03 -5.16
C LEU A 443 -4.16 16.86 -5.10
N ILE A 444 -4.46 17.65 -6.14
CA ILE A 444 -5.60 18.56 -6.18
C ILE A 444 -6.35 18.43 -7.51
N ASN A 445 -7.62 18.87 -7.54
CA ASN A 445 -8.43 18.94 -8.76
C ASN A 445 -8.46 17.64 -9.57
N VAL A 446 -8.47 16.50 -8.88
CA VAL A 446 -8.51 15.19 -9.53
C VAL A 446 -9.92 14.96 -10.08
N THR A 447 -9.98 14.65 -11.37
CA THR A 447 -11.23 14.55 -12.15
C THR A 447 -11.81 13.13 -12.18
N THR A 448 -11.09 12.13 -11.68
CA THR A 448 -11.57 10.76 -11.58
C THR A 448 -12.60 10.64 -10.46
N SER A 449 -13.75 10.04 -10.80
CA SER A 449 -14.80 9.75 -9.85
C SER A 449 -14.35 8.63 -8.91
N LEU A 450 -13.94 8.97 -7.69
CA LEU A 450 -13.80 7.99 -6.61
C LEU A 450 -15.22 7.57 -6.16
N GLY A 451 -15.69 6.41 -6.61
CA GLY A 451 -16.95 5.79 -6.15
C GLY A 451 -18.08 5.70 -7.20
N VAL A 452 -19.11 4.90 -6.88
CA VAL A 452 -20.33 4.75 -7.70
C VAL A 452 -21.09 6.08 -7.76
N GLY A 453 -21.64 6.40 -8.94
CA GLY A 453 -22.58 7.51 -9.11
C GLY A 453 -21.97 8.86 -9.48
N GLY A 454 -20.68 8.92 -9.86
CA GLY A 454 -20.06 10.19 -10.26
C GLY A 454 -19.91 11.19 -9.10
N ILE A 455 -19.93 10.69 -7.85
CA ILE A 455 -19.69 11.53 -6.68
C ILE A 455 -18.24 12.02 -6.78
N ARG A 456 -18.10 13.34 -7.03
CA ARG A 456 -16.83 14.06 -7.00
C ARG A 456 -16.41 14.19 -5.56
N VAL A 457 -15.79 13.16 -5.01
CA VAL A 457 -15.35 13.21 -3.63
C VAL A 457 -13.94 13.79 -3.60
N SER A 458 -13.88 14.99 -3.06
CA SER A 458 -12.70 15.77 -2.69
C SER A 458 -12.06 16.60 -3.82
N THR A 459 -11.73 17.82 -3.45
CA THR A 459 -10.87 18.74 -4.21
C THR A 459 -9.41 18.28 -4.21
N GLY A 460 -9.12 17.10 -3.66
CA GLY A 460 -7.78 16.58 -3.44
C GLY A 460 -7.66 15.08 -3.65
N ASN A 461 -6.44 14.55 -3.53
CA ASN A 461 -6.20 13.12 -3.65
C ASN A 461 -4.90 12.72 -2.95
N VAL A 462 -5.03 12.09 -1.77
CA VAL A 462 -3.87 11.69 -0.99
C VAL A 462 -3.21 10.41 -1.54
N LEU A 463 -3.93 9.53 -2.24
CA LEU A 463 -3.36 8.31 -2.85
C LEU A 463 -3.81 8.13 -4.30
N SER A 464 -2.87 8.07 -5.22
CA SER A 464 -3.18 7.82 -6.63
C SER A 464 -3.64 6.38 -6.85
N ALA A 465 -4.84 6.21 -7.41
CA ALA A 465 -5.40 4.88 -7.71
C ALA A 465 -6.37 4.94 -8.90
N ASN A 466 -6.68 3.80 -9.51
CA ASN A 466 -7.65 3.74 -10.59
C ASN A 466 -9.10 3.88 -10.07
N ILE A 467 -10.08 3.78 -10.98
CA ILE A 467 -11.51 3.94 -10.65
C ILE A 467 -12.03 2.93 -9.61
N ASP A 468 -11.40 1.77 -9.51
CA ASP A 468 -11.70 0.74 -8.52
C ASP A 468 -10.85 0.88 -7.25
N SER A 469 -10.11 1.98 -7.11
CA SER A 469 -9.17 2.25 -6.02
C SER A 469 -8.04 1.21 -5.93
N LEU A 470 -7.57 0.73 -7.08
CA LEU A 470 -6.41 -0.13 -7.20
C LEU A 470 -5.19 0.66 -7.66
N SER A 471 -4.01 0.30 -7.17
CA SER A 471 -2.74 0.92 -7.59
C SER A 471 -2.51 0.72 -9.09
N TYR A 472 -1.97 1.74 -9.75
CA TYR A 472 -1.65 1.67 -11.18
C TYR A 472 -0.41 0.81 -11.46
N GLY A 473 -0.50 -0.05 -12.48
CA GLY A 473 0.64 -0.80 -13.02
C GLY A 473 1.29 -0.09 -14.21
N ARG A 474 2.63 -0.04 -14.23
CA ARG A 474 3.42 0.38 -15.40
C ARG A 474 4.29 -0.76 -15.90
N THR A 475 4.41 -0.85 -17.22
CA THR A 475 5.37 -1.75 -17.88
C THR A 475 6.79 -1.20 -17.77
N PRO A 476 7.83 -2.04 -17.91
CA PRO A 476 9.21 -1.57 -17.95
C PRO A 476 9.46 -0.48 -19.00
N ALA A 477 8.85 -0.57 -20.19
CA ALA A 477 8.98 0.45 -21.23
C ALA A 477 8.38 1.80 -20.80
N GLU A 478 7.17 1.80 -20.22
CA GLU A 478 6.57 3.03 -19.68
C GLU A 478 7.45 3.65 -18.59
N ILE A 479 8.04 2.82 -17.72
CA ILE A 479 8.96 3.27 -16.68
C ILE A 479 10.21 3.89 -17.30
N LEU A 480 10.88 3.22 -18.25
CA LEU A 480 12.07 3.74 -18.92
C LEU A 480 11.83 5.07 -19.61
N ARG A 481 10.71 5.22 -20.32
CA ARG A 481 10.33 6.51 -20.93
C ARG A 481 10.26 7.65 -19.92
N ILE A 482 9.78 7.36 -18.72
CA ILE A 482 9.65 8.32 -17.62
C ILE A 482 11.02 8.60 -17.00
N VAL A 483 11.77 7.57 -16.59
CA VAL A 483 13.04 7.76 -15.86
C VAL A 483 14.17 8.26 -16.76
N TYR A 484 14.09 8.02 -18.07
CA TYR A 484 14.97 8.64 -19.05
C TYR A 484 14.58 10.09 -19.37
N GLY A 485 13.34 10.50 -19.05
CA GLY A 485 12.84 11.86 -19.30
C GLY A 485 12.60 12.18 -20.77
N THR A 486 12.76 11.21 -21.68
CA THR A 486 12.71 11.43 -23.14
C THR A 486 11.38 11.05 -23.77
N GLY A 487 10.52 10.32 -23.03
CA GLY A 487 9.30 9.74 -23.59
C GLY A 487 9.58 8.60 -24.57
N ASN A 488 10.83 8.10 -24.61
CA ASN A 488 11.28 7.01 -25.47
C ASN A 488 12.22 6.07 -24.67
N GLU A 489 11.79 4.83 -24.48
CA GLU A 489 12.51 3.76 -23.77
C GLU A 489 13.85 3.38 -24.41
N ARG A 490 14.09 3.79 -25.66
CA ARG A 490 15.36 3.59 -26.39
C ARG A 490 16.34 4.74 -26.27
N ARG A 491 15.98 5.82 -25.58
CA ARG A 491 16.83 7.02 -25.47
C ARG A 491 17.10 7.29 -23.99
N PRO A 492 18.21 6.73 -23.45
CA PRO A 492 18.71 7.07 -22.13
C PRO A 492 18.84 8.58 -21.89
N GLY A 493 18.73 8.99 -20.62
CA GLY A 493 18.70 10.39 -20.23
C GLY A 493 18.31 10.55 -18.75
N ALA A 494 18.15 11.80 -18.32
CA ALA A 494 17.70 12.18 -16.98
C ALA A 494 18.35 11.36 -15.84
N PHE A 495 17.59 10.49 -15.15
CA PHE A 495 18.09 9.71 -14.01
C PHE A 495 19.04 8.58 -14.40
N PHE A 496 19.03 8.16 -15.68
CA PHE A 496 19.90 7.10 -16.21
C PHE A 496 20.53 7.57 -17.53
N PRO A 497 21.50 8.50 -17.49
CA PRO A 497 22.09 9.09 -18.70
C PRO A 497 22.79 8.06 -19.60
N ASN A 498 23.31 6.97 -19.02
CA ASN A 498 23.97 5.88 -19.73
C ASN A 498 23.08 4.64 -19.91
N GLY A 499 21.81 4.75 -19.55
CA GLY A 499 20.84 3.65 -19.58
C GLY A 499 20.76 2.88 -18.26
N ALA A 500 19.62 2.22 -18.05
CA ALA A 500 19.40 1.32 -16.92
C ALA A 500 20.00 -0.07 -17.21
N ASN A 501 20.36 -0.79 -16.14
CA ASN A 501 21.00 -2.10 -16.19
C ASN A 501 19.98 -3.26 -16.22
N GLY A 502 20.50 -4.46 -16.51
CA GLY A 502 19.71 -5.69 -16.53
C GLY A 502 19.05 -5.97 -17.89
N ARG A 503 18.73 -7.24 -18.13
CA ARG A 503 18.36 -7.72 -19.47
C ARG A 503 17.15 -7.01 -20.08
N ILE A 504 16.12 -6.73 -19.28
CA ILE A 504 14.93 -6.02 -19.76
C ILE A 504 15.28 -4.61 -20.25
N ALA A 505 16.06 -3.87 -19.46
CA ALA A 505 16.43 -2.50 -19.83
C ALA A 505 17.30 -2.49 -21.09
N THR A 506 18.27 -3.40 -21.19
CA THR A 506 19.14 -3.51 -22.37
C THR A 506 18.37 -3.86 -23.64
N ILE A 507 17.43 -4.81 -23.58
CA ILE A 507 16.60 -5.20 -24.74
C ILE A 507 15.69 -4.05 -25.17
N LEU A 508 15.08 -3.33 -24.22
CA LEU A 508 14.20 -2.20 -24.53
C LEU A 508 14.96 -0.96 -25.02
N SER A 509 16.25 -0.85 -24.67
CA SER A 509 17.11 0.26 -25.06
C SER A 509 17.80 0.06 -26.42
N ALA A 510 17.81 -1.17 -26.94
CA ALA A 510 18.25 -1.50 -28.30
C ALA A 510 17.17 -1.14 -29.34
#